data_AF-A0A6I0S147-F1
#
_entry.id   AF-A0A6I0S147-F1
#
_cell.length_a   1.000
_cell.length_b   1.000
_cell.length_c   1.000
_cell.angle_alpha   90.00
_cell.angle_beta   90.00
_cell.angle_gamma   90.00
#
_symmetry.space_group_name_H-M   'P 1'
#
loop_
_entity.id
_entity.type
_entity.pdbx_description
1 polymer ?
#
loop_
_entity_poly.entity_id
_entity_poly.type
_entity_poly.pdbx_seq_one_letter_code
_entity_poly.pdbx_strand_id
1 'polypeptide(L)'
;MKQQIQLRRREVDETADLPAELPPLLRRLYASRGVRSAQELERSVKGMLPWQQLSGVEKAVEILYNAFREGTRIIVVGDFDADGATSTALSVLAMRSLGCSNIDYLVPNRFEDGYGLSPEVV
;
A
#
# COMPACT_ATOMS: atom_id res chain seq x y z
N MET A 1 -13.13 -16.13 -33.22
CA MET A 1 -11.84 -16.86 -33.30
C MET A 1 -11.41 -17.18 -31.87
N LYS A 2 -11.17 -18.44 -31.51
CA LYS A 2 -10.68 -18.79 -30.16
C LYS A 2 -9.23 -18.32 -30.05
N GLN A 3 -8.89 -17.52 -29.04
CA GLN A 3 -7.50 -17.17 -28.75
C GLN A 3 -6.70 -18.45 -28.55
N GLN A 4 -5.59 -18.57 -29.28
CA GLN A 4 -4.69 -19.72 -29.19
C GLN A 4 -3.91 -19.63 -27.88
N ILE A 5 -4.09 -20.61 -27.00
CA ILE A 5 -3.38 -20.67 -25.71
C ILE A 5 -1.90 -20.89 -26.01
N GLN A 6 -1.05 -19.93 -25.63
CA GLN A 6 0.40 -20.06 -25.69
C GLN A 6 0.94 -20.44 -24.31
N LEU A 7 1.62 -21.59 -24.24
CA LEU A 7 2.39 -21.97 -23.06
C LEU A 7 3.72 -21.22 -23.09
N ARG A 8 3.94 -20.32 -22.13
CA ARG A 8 5.24 -19.67 -21.93
C ARG A 8 5.96 -20.28 -20.75
N ARG A 9 7.18 -20.75 -20.98
CA ARG A 9 8.09 -21.16 -19.90
C ARG A 9 8.92 -19.95 -19.51
N ARG A 10 8.87 -19.58 -18.23
CA ARG A 10 9.74 -18.54 -17.69
C ARG A 10 11.14 -19.11 -17.51
N GLU A 11 12.14 -18.29 -17.84
CA GLU A 11 13.53 -18.60 -17.50
C GLU A 11 13.71 -18.59 -15.99
N VAL A 12 14.57 -19.48 -15.49
CA VAL A 12 14.87 -19.62 -14.08
C VAL A 12 16.17 -18.88 -13.84
N ASP A 13 16.15 -17.92 -12.91
CA ASP A 13 17.38 -17.28 -12.44
C ASP A 13 18.17 -18.29 -11.59
N GLU A 14 19.21 -18.89 -12.17
CA GLU A 14 20.06 -19.86 -11.48
C GLU A 14 20.95 -19.22 -10.41
N THR A 15 21.04 -17.88 -10.38
CA THR A 15 21.81 -17.14 -9.37
C THR A 15 21.02 -16.86 -8.08
N ALA A 16 19.75 -17.25 -8.03
CA ALA A 16 18.89 -17.04 -6.86
C ALA A 16 19.35 -17.86 -5.64
N ASP A 17 19.67 -17.16 -4.55
CA ASP A 17 20.08 -17.71 -3.27
C ASP A 17 18.86 -17.97 -2.37
N LEU A 18 18.11 -19.01 -2.72
CA LEU A 18 16.89 -19.40 -2.00
C LEU A 18 17.18 -20.52 -0.98
N PRO A 19 16.53 -20.50 0.20
CA PRO A 19 16.75 -21.48 1.27
C PRO A 19 16.68 -22.94 0.80
N ALA A 20 17.61 -23.77 1.24
CA ALA A 20 17.71 -25.17 0.84
C ALA A 20 16.54 -26.02 1.37
N GLU A 21 15.91 -25.59 2.46
CA GLU A 21 14.76 -26.22 3.11
C GLU A 21 13.48 -26.08 2.28
N LEU A 22 13.44 -25.13 1.34
CA LEU A 22 12.30 -24.99 0.44
C LEU A 22 12.23 -26.18 -0.54
N PRO A 23 11.04 -26.76 -0.76
CA PRO A 23 10.82 -27.75 -1.80
C PRO A 23 11.41 -27.32 -3.15
N PRO A 24 12.10 -28.21 -3.91
CA PRO A 24 12.76 -27.85 -5.16
C PRO A 24 11.84 -27.18 -6.19
N LEU A 25 10.57 -27.58 -6.21
CA LEU A 25 9.56 -26.96 -7.07
C LEU A 25 9.32 -25.49 -6.69
N LEU A 26 9.21 -25.17 -5.39
CA LEU A 26 8.99 -23.81 -4.92
C LEU A 26 10.20 -22.92 -5.22
N ARG A 27 11.43 -23.41 -4.98
CA ARG A 27 12.65 -22.70 -5.36
C ARG A 27 12.66 -22.31 -6.84
N ARG A 28 12.37 -23.27 -7.72
CA ARG A 28 12.29 -23.01 -9.17
C ARG A 28 11.20 -22.01 -9.52
N LEU A 29 10.03 -22.09 -8.88
CA LEU A 29 8.91 -21.18 -9.13
C LEU A 29 9.19 -19.75 -8.66
N TYR A 30 9.89 -19.59 -7.52
CA TYR A 30 10.28 -18.29 -6.98
C TYR A 30 11.38 -17.64 -7.83
N ALA A 31 12.43 -18.38 -8.16
CA ALA A 31 13.49 -17.90 -9.07
C ALA A 31 12.91 -17.49 -10.44
N SER A 32 11.97 -18.25 -10.99
CA SER A 32 11.27 -17.89 -12.25
C SER A 32 10.34 -16.66 -12.15
N ARG A 33 10.10 -16.16 -10.94
CA ARG A 33 9.33 -14.95 -10.65
C ARG A 33 10.23 -13.77 -10.27
N GLY A 34 11.55 -13.94 -10.32
CA GLY A 34 12.52 -12.91 -9.98
C GLY A 34 12.79 -12.77 -8.49
N VAL A 35 12.33 -13.72 -7.67
CA VAL A 35 12.69 -13.77 -6.25
C VAL A 35 14.10 -14.32 -6.13
N ARG A 36 15.02 -13.53 -5.56
CA ARG A 36 16.46 -13.88 -5.56
C ARG A 36 17.01 -14.31 -4.21
N SER A 37 16.31 -14.03 -3.13
CA SER A 37 16.83 -14.22 -1.78
C SER A 37 15.76 -14.65 -0.79
N ALA A 38 16.18 -15.19 0.35
CA ALA A 38 15.29 -15.55 1.46
C ALA A 38 14.53 -14.32 2.00
N GLN A 39 15.15 -13.14 1.97
CA GLN A 39 14.60 -11.89 2.47
C GLN A 39 13.36 -11.45 1.68
N GLU A 40 13.35 -11.68 0.37
CA GLU A 40 12.19 -11.39 -0.49
C GLU A 40 11.00 -12.34 -0.25
N LEU A 41 11.18 -13.40 0.54
CA LEU A 41 10.11 -14.29 0.98
C LEU A 41 9.48 -13.86 2.31
N GLU A 42 10.05 -12.85 2.98
CA GLU A 42 9.48 -12.28 4.20
C GLU A 42 8.16 -11.56 3.87
N ARG A 43 7.11 -11.92 4.60
CA ARG A 43 5.73 -11.42 4.37
C ARG A 43 5.12 -10.79 5.61
N SER A 44 5.79 -10.89 6.74
CA SER A 44 5.37 -10.22 7.96
C SER A 44 5.75 -8.75 7.92
N VAL A 45 5.23 -8.00 8.90
CA VAL A 45 5.53 -6.57 9.09
C VAL A 45 7.03 -6.30 9.21
N LYS A 46 7.85 -7.28 9.62
CA LYS A 46 9.30 -7.13 9.70
C LYS A 46 9.97 -6.89 8.34
N GLY A 47 9.37 -7.40 7.27
CA GLY A 47 9.87 -7.21 5.90
C GLY A 47 9.34 -5.96 5.20
N MET A 48 8.49 -5.16 5.87
CA MET A 48 8.01 -3.92 5.29
C MET A 48 9.16 -2.92 5.14
N LEU A 49 9.14 -2.17 4.04
CA LEU A 49 10.09 -1.09 3.84
C LEU A 49 9.97 -0.04 4.96
N PRO A 50 11.08 0.54 5.44
CA PRO A 50 11.05 1.62 6.41
C PRO A 50 10.22 2.80 5.88
N TRP A 51 9.33 3.34 6.72
CA TRP A 51 8.46 4.46 6.35
C TRP A 51 9.24 5.71 5.94
N GLN A 52 10.48 5.88 6.40
CA GLN A 52 11.40 6.97 6.03
C GLN A 52 11.74 7.00 4.53
N GLN A 53 11.46 5.91 3.80
CA GLN A 53 11.66 5.86 2.36
C GLN A 53 10.48 6.45 1.58
N LEU A 54 9.35 6.74 2.24
CA LEU A 54 8.21 7.40 1.63
C LEU A 54 8.57 8.86 1.31
N SER A 55 8.53 9.21 0.03
CA SER A 55 8.86 10.56 -0.42
C SER A 55 8.00 11.62 0.29
N GLY A 56 8.65 12.58 0.94
CA GLY A 56 7.98 13.70 1.62
C GLY A 56 7.33 13.36 2.96
N VAL A 57 7.59 12.18 3.53
CA VAL A 57 6.94 11.73 4.77
C VAL A 57 7.22 12.63 5.96
N GLU A 58 8.43 13.15 6.11
CA GLU A 58 8.78 14.03 7.23
C GLU A 58 7.94 15.30 7.22
N LYS A 59 7.80 15.93 6.05
CA LYS A 59 7.00 17.15 5.87
C LYS A 59 5.50 16.87 6.10
N ALA A 60 5.00 15.73 5.60
CA ALA A 60 3.60 15.34 5.81
C ALA A 60 3.29 15.11 7.30
N VAL A 61 4.19 14.43 8.02
CA VAL A 61 4.06 14.21 9.47
C VAL A 61 4.11 15.53 10.23
N GLU A 62 4.99 16.46 9.87
CA GLU A 62 5.06 17.79 10.50
C GLU A 62 3.75 18.56 10.34
N ILE A 63 3.18 18.61 9.13
CA ILE A 63 1.89 19.26 8.86
C ILE A 63 0.79 18.64 9.71
N LEU A 64 0.70 17.30 9.72
CA LEU A 64 -0.34 16.57 10.44
C LEU A 64 -0.21 16.75 11.96
N TYR A 65 1.02 16.72 12.47
CA TYR A 65 1.31 16.92 13.89
C TYR A 65 0.95 18.34 14.35
N ASN A 66 1.28 19.36 13.56
CA ASN A 66 0.90 20.73 13.87
C ASN A 66 -0.63 20.90 13.86
N ALA A 67 -1.31 20.38 12.84
CA ALA A 67 -2.77 20.40 12.76
C ALA A 67 -3.43 19.69 13.96
N PHE A 68 -2.91 18.53 14.34
CA PHE A 68 -3.35 17.78 15.52
C PHE A 68 -3.19 18.61 16.80
N ARG A 69 -2.01 19.20 17.02
CA ARG A 69 -1.68 19.95 18.23
C ARG A 69 -2.51 21.24 18.35
N GLU A 70 -2.81 21.87 17.23
CA GLU A 70 -3.57 23.12 17.15
C GLU A 70 -5.09 22.90 17.16
N GLY A 71 -5.55 21.64 17.09
CA GLY A 71 -6.97 21.32 17.01
C GLY A 71 -7.61 21.68 15.68
N THR A 72 -6.80 21.87 14.63
CA THR A 72 -7.24 22.13 13.26
C THR A 72 -8.08 20.97 12.76
N ARG A 73 -9.17 21.27 12.05
CA ARG A 73 -10.02 20.22 11.46
C ARG A 73 -9.24 19.48 10.38
N ILE A 74 -9.17 18.16 10.51
CA ILE A 74 -8.53 17.27 9.55
C ILE A 74 -9.61 16.51 8.80
N ILE A 75 -9.55 16.53 7.47
CA ILE A 75 -10.41 15.71 6.61
C ILE A 75 -9.53 14.69 5.88
N VAL A 76 -9.82 13.41 6.06
CA VAL A 76 -9.24 12.34 5.26
C VAL A 76 -10.08 12.18 3.99
N VAL A 77 -9.53 12.60 2.84
CA VAL A 77 -10.19 12.37 1.56
C VAL A 77 -9.73 11.04 1.00
N GLY A 78 -10.64 10.07 0.97
CA GLY A 78 -10.40 8.72 0.49
C GLY A 78 -10.75 8.53 -0.99
N ASP A 79 -10.41 7.36 -1.52
CA ASP A 79 -10.96 6.87 -2.78
C ASP A 79 -12.09 5.85 -2.53
N PHE A 80 -12.95 5.63 -3.52
CA PHE A 80 -14.13 4.78 -3.41
C PHE A 80 -13.83 3.28 -3.50
N ASP A 81 -12.63 2.89 -3.92
CA ASP A 81 -12.26 1.48 -4.03
C ASP A 81 -11.91 0.85 -2.67
N ALA A 82 -11.63 -0.46 -2.66
CA ALA A 82 -11.36 -1.16 -1.42
C ALA A 82 -10.11 -0.65 -0.68
N ASP A 83 -9.08 -0.21 -1.42
CA ASP A 83 -7.85 0.32 -0.82
C ASP A 83 -8.11 1.72 -0.24
N GLY A 84 -8.81 2.58 -1.00
CA GLY A 84 -9.22 3.92 -0.54
C GLY A 84 -10.13 3.88 0.69
N ALA A 85 -11.14 3.01 0.69
CA ALA A 85 -12.07 2.88 1.81
C ALA A 85 -11.38 2.35 3.07
N THR A 86 -10.52 1.34 2.95
CA THR A 86 -9.86 0.73 4.11
C THR A 86 -8.75 1.61 4.67
N SER A 87 -7.97 2.28 3.82
CA SER A 87 -6.96 3.26 4.24
C SER A 87 -7.58 4.49 4.92
N THR A 88 -8.72 4.96 4.43
CA THR A 88 -9.49 6.06 5.06
C THR A 88 -9.98 5.67 6.45
N ALA A 89 -10.62 4.51 6.57
CA ALA A 89 -11.08 3.99 7.86
C ALA A 89 -9.93 3.83 8.85
N LEU A 90 -8.81 3.24 8.41
CA LEU A 90 -7.62 3.07 9.24
C LEU A 90 -7.06 4.41 9.72
N SER A 91 -6.97 5.40 8.84
CA SER A 91 -6.44 6.73 9.16
C SER A 91 -7.29 7.44 10.22
N VAL A 92 -8.62 7.42 10.05
CA VAL A 92 -9.55 7.99 11.02
C VAL A 92 -9.47 7.28 12.37
N LEU A 93 -9.43 5.94 12.37
CA LEU A 93 -9.31 5.14 13.60
C LEU A 93 -7.99 5.41 14.33
N ALA A 94 -6.88 5.46 13.61
CA ALA A 94 -5.55 5.71 14.17
C ALA A 94 -5.48 7.11 14.81
N MET A 95 -5.92 8.14 14.08
CA MET A 95 -5.91 9.52 14.57
C MET A 95 -6.82 9.72 15.79
N ARG A 96 -8.01 9.12 15.78
CA ARG A 96 -8.90 9.13 16.96
C ARG A 96 -8.27 8.41 18.15
N SER A 97 -7.59 7.30 17.91
CA SER A 97 -6.87 6.55 18.96
C SER A 97 -5.70 7.35 19.54
N LEU A 98 -5.09 8.24 18.75
CA LEU A 98 -4.08 9.20 19.20
C LEU A 98 -4.67 10.41 19.94
N GLY A 99 -5.99 10.54 20.02
CA GLY A 99 -6.68 11.63 20.72
C GLY A 99 -7.15 12.77 19.83
N CYS A 100 -7.12 12.62 18.50
CA CYS A 100 -7.63 13.63 17.58
C CYS A 100 -9.16 13.61 17.59
N SER A 101 -9.78 14.63 18.19
CA SER A 101 -11.23 14.78 18.23
C SER A 101 -11.81 15.48 16.99
N ASN A 102 -11.01 16.33 16.32
CA ASN A 102 -11.45 17.13 15.18
C ASN A 102 -11.02 16.50 13.83
N ILE A 103 -11.41 15.25 13.62
CA ILE A 103 -11.13 14.50 12.39
C ILE A 103 -12.40 13.87 11.80
N ASP A 104 -12.52 14.01 10.48
CA ASP A 104 -13.60 13.43 9.69
C ASP A 104 -13.06 12.88 8.35
N TYR A 105 -13.93 12.31 7.54
CA TYR A 105 -13.58 11.80 6.22
C TYR A 105 -14.56 12.23 5.13
N LEU A 106 -14.08 12.18 3.89
CA LEU A 106 -14.88 12.35 2.69
C LEU A 106 -14.46 11.27 1.69
N VAL A 107 -15.42 10.50 1.19
CA VAL A 107 -15.20 9.56 0.08
C VAL A 107 -16.07 10.04 -1.08
N PRO A 108 -15.48 10.41 -2.23
CA PRO A 108 -16.22 10.96 -3.35
C PRO A 108 -17.14 9.91 -3.99
N ASN A 109 -18.23 10.38 -4.57
CA ASN A 109 -19.07 9.54 -5.42
C ASN A 109 -18.40 9.39 -6.78
N ARG A 110 -17.97 8.17 -7.11
CA ARG A 110 -17.33 7.84 -8.39
C ARG A 110 -18.08 8.37 -9.63
N PHE A 111 -19.41 8.35 -9.59
CA PHE A 111 -20.23 8.69 -10.75
C PHE A 111 -20.50 10.19 -10.88
N GLU A 112 -20.54 10.90 -9.76
CA GLU A 112 -20.89 12.32 -9.70
C GLU A 112 -19.64 13.21 -9.63
N ASP A 113 -18.66 12.81 -8.82
CA ASP A 113 -17.49 13.63 -8.47
C ASP A 113 -16.21 13.23 -9.21
N GLY A 114 -16.22 12.06 -9.86
CA GLY A 114 -15.05 11.49 -10.54
C GLY A 114 -14.07 10.80 -9.60
N TYR A 115 -12.76 10.95 -9.84
CA TYR A 115 -11.70 10.27 -9.10
C TYR A 115 -10.83 11.25 -8.32
N GLY A 116 -10.62 10.96 -7.04
CA GLY A 116 -9.69 11.71 -6.18
C GLY A 116 -10.15 13.14 -5.85
N LEU A 117 -9.18 14.05 -5.71
CA LEU A 117 -9.43 15.46 -5.42
C LEU A 117 -9.81 16.19 -6.72
N SER A 118 -11.10 16.48 -6.88
CA SER A 118 -11.64 17.33 -7.93
C SER A 118 -12.07 18.69 -7.37
N PRO A 119 -12.21 19.73 -8.21
CA PRO A 119 -12.77 21.03 -7.77
C PRO A 119 -14.15 20.93 -7.13
N GLU A 120 -14.92 19.89 -7.47
CA GLU A 120 -16.23 19.63 -6.87
C GLU A 120 -16.11 19.09 -5.43
N VAL A 121 -14.96 18.50 -5.09
CA VAL A 121 -14.67 17.87 -3.80
C VAL A 121 -13.93 18.82 -2.83
N VAL A 122 -13.28 19.88 -3.32
CA VAL A 122 -12.37 20.76 -2.53
C VAL A 122 -12.76 22.24 -2.60
#